data_AF-A0A669CC46-F1
#
_entry.id   AF-A0A669CC46-F1
#
_cell.length_a   1.000
_cell.length_b   1.000
_cell.length_c   1.000
_cell.angle_alpha   90.00
_cell.angle_beta   90.00
_cell.angle_gamma   90.00
#
_symmetry.space_group_name_H-M   'P 1'
#
loop_
_entity.id
_entity.type
_entity.pdbx_description
1 polymer ?
#
loop_
_entity_poly.entity_id
_entity_poly.type
_entity_poly.pdbx_seq_one_letter_code
_entity_poly.pdbx_strand_id
1 'polypeptide(L)'
;MESLISLLFMISGSVALQQDVQAKLGADVTLQCQITTDERISVLKWSRADLNTDGYVYFYRNKRSYENYQHPSFHGRVKLRDPEMKDGDVSLILNNVTFNDTGMYECHVAVRNPVRSKRVHTEISHFINLTVTALQLDVQAKLGDDVSLQCQISRDEIISVLKWSRADLNTDGYIYFYRNKRSYENYQHPSFHGRVKLRDPEMKDGDVSLILKNVTFNDTGMYECYVAVRMPVRSKRGHTEISHFINLTVTGESLPCPQIAPLAHFKNT
;
A
#
# COMPACT_ATOMS: atom_id res chain seq x y z
N MET A 1 -46.48 -32.18 -32.06
CA MET A 1 -45.37 -33.01 -31.54
C MET A 1 -44.21 -32.07 -31.33
N GLU A 2 -44.03 -31.70 -30.06
CA GLU A 2 -42.96 -30.87 -29.53
C GLU A 2 -41.59 -31.50 -29.78
N SER A 3 -40.58 -30.70 -30.12
CA SER A 3 -39.21 -30.98 -29.69
C SER A 3 -38.39 -29.68 -29.74
N LEU A 4 -38.37 -28.97 -28.62
CA LEU A 4 -37.43 -27.88 -28.34
C LEU A 4 -36.16 -28.51 -27.77
N ILE A 5 -35.12 -28.63 -28.59
CA ILE A 5 -33.78 -29.02 -28.14
C ILE A 5 -33.20 -27.82 -27.38
N SER A 6 -33.25 -27.87 -26.05
CA SER A 6 -32.51 -26.94 -25.19
C SER A 6 -31.03 -27.30 -25.21
N LEU A 7 -30.20 -26.47 -25.86
CA LEU A 7 -28.75 -26.50 -25.70
C LEU A 7 -28.40 -25.90 -24.33
N LEU A 8 -28.09 -26.75 -23.35
CA LEU A 8 -27.44 -26.34 -22.12
C LEU A 8 -25.97 -26.03 -22.42
N PHE A 9 -25.63 -24.76 -22.55
CA PHE A 9 -24.26 -24.29 -22.51
C PHE A 9 -23.71 -24.50 -21.09
N MET A 10 -22.93 -25.56 -20.92
CA MET A 10 -22.10 -25.75 -19.73
C MET A 10 -20.96 -24.74 -19.79
N ILE A 11 -21.17 -23.56 -19.19
CA ILE A 11 -20.09 -22.61 -18.92
C ILE A 11 -19.20 -23.27 -17.86
N SER A 12 -18.14 -23.95 -18.30
CA SER A 12 -17.07 -24.38 -17.41
C SER A 12 -16.28 -23.15 -16.98
N GLY A 13 -16.80 -22.43 -16.00
CA GLY A 13 -16.06 -21.39 -15.30
C GLY A 13 -14.96 -22.05 -14.48
N SER A 14 -13.73 -22.05 -14.98
CA SER A 14 -12.56 -22.31 -14.16
C SER A 14 -12.48 -21.18 -13.13
N VAL A 15 -12.89 -21.46 -11.89
CA VAL A 15 -12.65 -20.56 -10.76
C VAL A 15 -11.14 -20.51 -10.58
N ALA A 16 -10.51 -19.43 -11.04
CA ALA A 16 -9.12 -19.17 -10.72
C ALA A 16 -9.02 -19.04 -9.20
N LEU A 17 -8.19 -19.87 -8.57
CA LEU A 17 -7.84 -19.75 -7.15
C LEU A 17 -7.13 -18.41 -6.96
N GLN A 18 -7.89 -17.37 -6.64
CA GLN A 18 -7.37 -16.08 -6.24
C GLN A 18 -6.98 -16.17 -4.76
N GLN A 19 -5.70 -15.99 -4.46
CA GLN A 19 -5.20 -15.96 -3.09
C GLN A 19 -5.09 -14.51 -2.61
N ASP A 20 -5.75 -14.17 -1.51
CA ASP A 20 -5.57 -12.86 -0.86
C ASP A 20 -4.51 -12.97 0.24
N VAL A 21 -3.49 -12.11 0.18
CA VAL A 21 -2.40 -12.03 1.15
C VAL A 21 -2.38 -10.64 1.76
N GLN A 22 -2.33 -10.57 3.08
CA GLN A 22 -2.13 -9.31 3.80
C GLN A 22 -0.73 -9.27 4.40
N ALA A 23 -0.04 -8.15 4.22
CA ALA A 23 1.26 -7.90 4.82
C ALA A 23 1.29 -6.54 5.50
N LYS A 24 1.95 -6.45 6.64
CA LYS A 24 2.21 -5.15 7.27
C LYS A 24 3.29 -4.41 6.50
N LEU A 25 3.18 -3.10 6.41
CA LEU A 25 4.23 -2.24 5.87
C LEU A 25 5.59 -2.57 6.48
N GLY A 26 6.59 -2.70 5.62
CA GLY A 26 7.97 -3.02 5.99
C GLY A 26 8.24 -4.48 6.35
N ALA A 27 7.20 -5.32 6.38
CA ALA A 27 7.38 -6.76 6.58
C ALA A 27 7.91 -7.44 5.30
N ASP A 28 8.49 -8.62 5.47
CA ASP A 28 8.73 -9.54 4.37
C ASP A 28 7.48 -10.40 4.17
N VAL A 29 7.05 -10.58 2.93
CA VAL A 29 5.89 -11.40 2.57
C VAL A 29 6.29 -12.53 1.64
N THR A 30 5.66 -13.69 1.80
CA THR A 30 5.77 -14.79 0.84
C THR A 30 4.48 -14.88 0.04
N LEU A 31 4.57 -14.62 -1.27
CA LEU A 31 3.52 -14.89 -2.23
C LEU A 31 3.61 -16.37 -2.61
N GLN A 32 2.69 -17.17 -2.07
CA GLN A 32 2.73 -18.61 -2.28
C GLN A 32 2.28 -18.97 -3.69
N CYS A 33 3.03 -19.86 -4.34
CA CYS A 33 2.65 -20.42 -5.62
C CYS A 33 3.20 -21.84 -5.70
N GLN A 34 2.32 -22.81 -5.54
CA GLN A 34 2.65 -24.24 -5.57
C GLN A 34 2.10 -24.87 -6.85
N ILE A 35 2.91 -25.65 -7.55
CA ILE A 35 2.50 -26.32 -8.79
C ILE A 35 2.66 -27.81 -8.64
N THR A 36 1.60 -28.56 -8.95
CA THR A 36 1.65 -30.02 -8.96
C THR A 36 2.11 -30.51 -10.34
N THR A 37 3.40 -30.81 -10.49
CA THR A 37 3.94 -31.33 -11.74
C THR A 37 5.21 -32.14 -11.54
N ASP A 38 5.32 -33.27 -12.22
CA ASP A 38 6.56 -34.05 -12.33
C ASP A 38 7.45 -33.55 -13.49
N GLU A 39 6.98 -32.52 -14.22
CA GLU A 39 7.67 -31.98 -15.38
C GLU A 39 8.64 -30.86 -15.00
N ARG A 40 9.62 -30.62 -15.87
CA ARG A 40 10.64 -29.60 -15.62
C ARG A 40 10.07 -28.20 -15.86
N ILE A 41 10.16 -27.34 -14.85
CA ILE A 41 9.90 -25.90 -15.01
C ILE A 41 10.91 -25.29 -15.99
N SER A 42 10.38 -24.75 -17.09
CA SER A 42 11.18 -24.18 -18.18
C SER A 42 11.21 -22.66 -18.15
N VAL A 43 10.11 -22.05 -17.71
CA VAL A 43 9.92 -20.60 -17.51
C VAL A 43 9.12 -20.39 -16.24
N LEU A 44 9.53 -19.40 -15.44
CA LEU A 44 8.76 -18.85 -14.32
C LEU A 44 8.80 -17.33 -14.44
N LYS A 45 7.63 -16.71 -14.41
CA LYS A 45 7.42 -15.27 -14.39
C LYS A 45 6.57 -14.93 -13.18
N TRP A 46 7.04 -13.97 -12.39
CA TRP A 46 6.17 -13.19 -11.54
C TRP A 46 5.97 -11.84 -12.22
N SER A 47 4.72 -11.46 -12.45
CA SER A 47 4.35 -10.23 -13.15
C SER A 47 3.22 -9.51 -12.44
N ARG A 48 3.06 -8.23 -12.79
CA ARG A 48 1.98 -7.36 -12.35
C ARG A 48 1.49 -6.58 -13.56
N ALA A 49 0.18 -6.61 -13.81
CA ALA A 49 -0.40 -5.96 -14.99
C ALA A 49 -0.43 -4.43 -14.90
N ASP A 50 -0.41 -3.88 -13.68
CA ASP A 50 -0.50 -2.44 -13.39
C ASP A 50 0.86 -1.72 -13.42
N LEU A 51 1.97 -2.46 -13.46
CA LEU A 51 3.29 -1.91 -13.74
C LEU A 51 3.35 -1.61 -15.25
N ASN A 52 3.13 -0.36 -15.64
CA ASN A 52 3.09 0.12 -17.03
C ASN A 52 4.50 0.08 -17.71
N THR A 53 5.18 -1.06 -17.63
CA THR A 53 6.56 -1.31 -18.05
C THR A 53 6.72 -2.77 -18.48
N ASP A 54 7.66 -3.08 -19.38
CA ASP A 54 7.99 -4.45 -19.80
C ASP A 54 8.74 -5.29 -18.72
N GLY A 55 8.88 -4.79 -17.50
CA GLY A 55 9.68 -5.41 -16.43
C GLY A 55 8.90 -6.44 -15.61
N TYR A 56 9.55 -7.57 -15.30
CA TYR A 56 8.98 -8.60 -14.42
C TYR A 56 9.22 -8.29 -12.94
N VAL A 57 8.38 -8.81 -12.05
CA VAL A 57 8.69 -8.86 -10.61
C VAL A 57 9.84 -9.84 -10.37
N TYR A 58 9.79 -11.02 -11.01
CA TYR A 58 10.87 -12.02 -11.03
C TYR A 58 10.81 -12.80 -12.35
N PHE A 59 11.97 -13.12 -12.92
CA PHE A 59 12.03 -13.89 -14.16
C PHE A 59 13.10 -14.97 -14.11
N TYR A 60 12.70 -16.20 -14.43
CA TYR A 60 13.56 -17.36 -14.54
C TYR A 60 13.31 -18.12 -15.85
N ARG A 61 14.40 -18.47 -16.53
CA ARG A 61 14.36 -19.28 -17.76
C ARG A 61 15.69 -19.99 -17.96
N ASN A 62 15.68 -21.16 -18.60
CA ASN A 62 16.91 -21.88 -18.96
C ASN A 62 17.84 -22.14 -17.76
N LYS A 63 17.28 -22.47 -16.60
CA LYS A 63 18.03 -22.78 -15.37
C LYS A 63 18.74 -21.59 -14.70
N ARG A 64 18.30 -20.36 -14.96
CA ARG A 64 18.84 -19.16 -14.32
C ARG A 64 17.79 -18.08 -14.13
N SER A 65 17.95 -17.27 -13.08
CA SER A 65 17.22 -16.01 -12.89
C SER A 65 17.88 -14.89 -13.70
N TYR A 66 17.10 -13.88 -14.04
CA TYR A 66 17.57 -12.72 -14.82
C TYR A 66 17.11 -11.41 -14.19
N GLU A 67 17.99 -10.80 -13.40
CA GLU A 67 17.73 -9.50 -12.76
C GLU A 67 17.60 -8.35 -13.78
N ASN A 68 18.25 -8.46 -14.94
CA ASN A 68 18.21 -7.41 -15.97
C ASN A 68 16.85 -7.22 -16.64
N TYR A 69 15.90 -8.14 -16.45
CA TYR A 69 14.50 -8.00 -16.89
C TYR A 69 13.57 -7.62 -15.74
N GLN A 70 14.12 -7.38 -14.56
CA GLN A 70 13.33 -7.07 -13.39
C GLN A 70 12.90 -5.60 -13.40
N HIS A 71 11.69 -5.32 -12.93
CA HIS A 71 11.24 -3.95 -12.73
C HIS A 71 12.09 -3.26 -11.65
N PRO A 72 12.50 -1.98 -11.83
CA PRO A 72 13.36 -1.26 -10.89
C PRO A 72 12.91 -1.30 -9.42
N SER A 73 11.59 -1.22 -9.16
CA SER A 73 11.07 -1.24 -7.79
C SER A 73 11.30 -2.57 -7.05
N PHE A 74 11.59 -3.67 -7.73
CA PHE A 74 11.75 -5.00 -7.11
C PHE A 74 13.22 -5.44 -7.00
N HIS A 75 14.17 -4.69 -7.57
CA HIS A 75 15.59 -5.04 -7.54
C HIS A 75 16.09 -5.19 -6.11
N GLY A 76 16.75 -6.33 -5.82
CA GLY A 76 17.29 -6.65 -4.49
C GLY A 76 16.23 -6.93 -3.42
N ARG A 77 14.93 -6.88 -3.77
CA ARG A 77 13.83 -7.12 -2.81
C ARG A 77 13.15 -8.47 -3.00
N VAL A 78 13.42 -9.22 -4.06
CA VAL A 78 12.75 -10.50 -4.30
C VAL A 78 13.72 -11.67 -4.39
N LYS A 79 13.24 -12.85 -3.98
CA LYS A 79 13.91 -14.13 -4.19
C LYS A 79 12.88 -15.26 -4.14
N LEU A 80 13.20 -16.40 -4.74
CA LEU A 80 12.40 -17.61 -4.52
C LEU A 80 12.57 -18.11 -3.09
N ARG A 81 11.48 -18.64 -2.51
CA ARG A 81 11.51 -19.32 -1.22
C ARG A 81 12.41 -20.55 -1.29
N ASP A 82 12.26 -21.35 -2.34
CA ASP A 82 13.16 -22.43 -2.69
C ASP A 82 13.81 -22.16 -4.06
N PRO A 83 15.10 -21.80 -4.12
CA PRO A 83 15.83 -21.61 -5.37
C PRO A 83 15.89 -22.86 -6.27
N GLU A 84 15.76 -24.06 -5.68
CA GLU A 84 15.77 -25.32 -6.43
C GLU A 84 14.38 -25.66 -7.00
N MET A 85 13.33 -24.98 -6.53
CA MET A 85 11.92 -25.22 -6.89
C MET A 85 11.52 -26.69 -6.71
N LYS A 86 11.96 -27.31 -5.61
CA LYS A 86 11.61 -28.69 -5.29
C LYS A 86 10.10 -28.80 -5.10
N ASP A 87 9.56 -29.95 -5.51
CA ASP A 87 8.15 -30.28 -5.39
C ASP A 87 7.20 -29.25 -6.06
N GLY A 88 7.73 -28.40 -6.95
CA GLY A 88 6.99 -27.36 -7.64
C GLY A 88 6.70 -26.10 -6.80
N ASP A 89 7.46 -25.86 -5.73
CA ASP A 89 7.38 -24.61 -4.98
C ASP A 89 8.09 -23.47 -5.71
N VAL A 90 7.30 -22.55 -6.26
CA VAL A 90 7.78 -21.34 -6.94
C VAL A 90 7.38 -20.06 -6.20
N SER A 91 7.13 -20.19 -4.89
CA SER A 91 6.74 -19.07 -4.03
C SER A 91 7.80 -17.99 -4.01
N LEU A 92 7.38 -16.73 -4.09
CA LEU A 92 8.26 -15.56 -4.12
C LEU A 92 8.25 -14.87 -2.76
N ILE A 93 9.43 -14.66 -2.18
CA ILE A 93 9.62 -13.78 -1.03
C ILE A 93 9.85 -12.37 -1.58
N LEU A 94 9.03 -11.41 -1.13
CA LEU A 94 9.21 -9.98 -1.36
C LEU A 94 9.54 -9.32 -0.01
N ASN A 95 10.73 -8.74 0.08
CA ASN A 95 11.26 -8.14 1.30
C ASN A 95 10.86 -6.66 1.41
N ASN A 96 10.65 -6.20 2.65
CA ASN A 96 10.37 -4.81 2.99
C ASN A 96 9.25 -4.22 2.09
N VAL A 97 8.04 -4.78 2.22
CA VAL A 97 6.89 -4.36 1.40
C VAL A 97 6.47 -2.91 1.67
N THR A 98 6.03 -2.24 0.62
CA THR A 98 5.51 -0.86 0.60
C THR A 98 4.08 -0.83 0.07
N PHE A 99 3.34 0.26 0.22
CA PHE A 99 1.99 0.35 -0.36
C PHE A 99 1.98 0.19 -1.88
N ASN A 100 3.05 0.62 -2.56
CA ASN A 100 3.21 0.43 -4.00
C ASN A 100 3.34 -1.04 -4.40
N ASP A 101 3.62 -1.93 -3.44
CA ASP A 101 3.62 -3.37 -3.66
C ASP A 101 2.21 -3.98 -3.59
N THR A 102 1.19 -3.22 -3.17
CA THR A 102 -0.21 -3.65 -3.25
C THR A 102 -0.61 -3.85 -4.71
N GLY A 103 -1.30 -4.94 -4.99
CA GLY A 103 -1.79 -5.25 -6.33
C GLY A 103 -1.90 -6.73 -6.61
N MET A 104 -2.34 -7.04 -7.83
CA MET A 104 -2.51 -8.40 -8.32
C MET A 104 -1.20 -8.91 -8.95
N TYR A 105 -0.61 -9.91 -8.33
CA TYR A 105 0.56 -10.62 -8.83
C TYR A 105 0.12 -11.86 -9.61
N GLU A 106 0.72 -12.07 -10.76
CA GLU A 106 0.58 -13.31 -11.52
C GLU A 106 1.86 -14.14 -11.38
N CYS A 107 1.71 -15.37 -10.90
CA CYS A 107 2.70 -16.43 -10.99
C CYS A 107 2.41 -17.25 -12.25
N HIS A 108 3.13 -17.01 -13.33
CA HIS A 108 3.02 -17.76 -14.59
C HIS A 108 4.18 -18.73 -14.75
N VAL A 109 3.86 -20.00 -14.99
CA VAL A 109 4.82 -21.08 -15.12
C VAL A 109 4.55 -21.88 -16.39
N ALA A 110 5.62 -22.09 -17.17
CA ALA A 110 5.60 -23.00 -18.29
C ALA A 110 6.45 -24.24 -17.96
N VAL A 111 5.81 -25.40 -17.92
CA VAL A 111 6.49 -26.68 -17.75
C VAL A 111 6.74 -27.34 -19.10
N ARG A 112 7.83 -28.09 -19.19
CA ARG A 112 8.22 -28.80 -20.41
C ARG A 112 8.40 -30.28 -20.11
N ASN A 113 7.60 -31.09 -20.78
CA ASN A 113 7.79 -32.53 -20.82
C ASN A 113 9.03 -32.87 -21.67
N PRO A 114 10.04 -33.58 -21.13
CA PRO A 114 11.22 -33.96 -21.90
C PRO A 114 10.97 -35.10 -22.90
N VAL A 115 9.88 -35.87 -22.75
CA VAL A 115 9.53 -37.05 -23.56
C VAL A 115 8.61 -36.69 -24.73
N ARG A 116 7.67 -35.77 -24.53
CA ARG A 116 6.81 -35.26 -25.62
C ARG A 116 7.57 -34.20 -26.43
N SER A 117 7.30 -34.14 -27.75
CA SER A 117 7.85 -33.19 -28.72
C SER A 117 8.16 -31.80 -28.13
N LYS A 118 9.29 -31.20 -28.52
CA LYS A 118 9.86 -29.91 -28.05
C LYS A 118 8.92 -28.68 -28.09
N ARG A 119 7.65 -28.83 -28.46
CA ARG A 119 6.72 -27.73 -28.79
C ARG A 119 5.52 -27.57 -27.85
N VAL A 120 5.20 -28.53 -26.99
CA VAL A 120 4.06 -28.38 -26.06
C VAL A 120 4.57 -27.97 -24.68
N HIS A 121 4.28 -26.74 -24.28
CA HIS A 121 4.46 -26.27 -22.91
C HIS A 121 3.08 -26.26 -22.26
N THR A 122 2.95 -26.86 -21.09
CA THR A 122 1.77 -26.62 -20.25
C THR A 122 2.03 -25.32 -19.50
N GLU A 123 1.10 -24.37 -19.61
CA GLU A 123 1.17 -23.09 -18.93
C GLU A 123 0.16 -23.06 -17.78
N ILE A 124 0.61 -22.54 -16.63
CA ILE A 124 -0.16 -22.48 -15.38
C ILE A 124 0.00 -21.06 -14.83
N SER A 125 -1.12 -20.40 -14.53
CA SER A 125 -1.14 -19.09 -13.87
C SER A 125 -1.88 -19.15 -12.55
N HIS A 126 -1.28 -18.61 -11.50
CA HIS A 126 -1.94 -18.30 -10.23
C HIS A 126 -1.94 -16.80 -10.00
N PHE A 127 -3.06 -16.28 -9.46
CA PHE A 127 -3.23 -14.86 -9.18
C PHE A 127 -3.27 -14.65 -7.67
N ILE A 128 -2.35 -13.82 -7.17
CA ILE A 128 -2.19 -13.52 -5.76
C ILE A 128 -2.42 -12.01 -5.58
N ASN A 129 -3.42 -11.64 -4.82
CA ASN A 129 -3.71 -10.26 -4.49
C ASN A 129 -2.99 -9.91 -3.16
N LEU A 130 -1.96 -9.08 -3.23
CA LEU A 130 -1.26 -8.58 -2.05
C LEU A 130 -1.90 -7.25 -1.62
N THR A 131 -2.34 -7.18 -0.38
CA THR A 131 -2.73 -5.93 0.29
C THR A 131 -1.72 -5.59 1.37
N VAL A 132 -1.04 -4.45 1.21
CA VAL A 132 -0.13 -3.95 2.25
C VAL A 132 -0.91 -3.01 3.16
N THR A 133 -0.95 -3.34 4.45
CA THR A 133 -1.63 -2.57 5.48
C THR A 133 -0.62 -1.90 6.41
N ALA A 134 -0.90 -0.68 6.86
CA ALA A 134 -0.21 -0.15 8.04
C ALA A 134 -0.74 -0.87 9.29
N LEU A 135 -0.01 -0.78 10.41
CA LEU A 135 -0.69 -0.81 11.72
C LEU A 135 -1.69 0.34 11.70
N GLN A 136 -2.95 0.04 11.39
CA GLN A 136 -4.04 0.98 11.46
C GLN A 136 -4.18 1.41 12.91
N LEU A 137 -3.56 2.55 13.26
CA LEU A 137 -3.82 3.21 14.52
C LEU A 137 -5.13 3.97 14.32
N ASP A 138 -6.25 3.33 14.65
CA ASP A 138 -7.53 4.01 14.73
C ASP A 138 -7.50 4.95 15.93
N VAL A 139 -7.41 6.25 15.66
CA VAL A 139 -7.50 7.29 16.67
C VAL A 139 -8.95 7.74 16.75
N GLN A 140 -9.58 7.56 17.91
CA GLN A 140 -10.88 8.14 18.19
C GLN A 140 -10.71 9.41 19.03
N ALA A 141 -11.46 10.44 18.67
CA ALA A 141 -11.44 11.72 19.36
C ALA A 141 -12.85 12.28 19.49
N LYS A 142 -13.07 13.16 20.46
CA LYS A 142 -14.30 13.93 20.57
C LYS A 142 -14.17 15.26 19.85
N LEU A 143 -15.31 15.80 19.41
CA LEU A 143 -15.39 17.15 18.86
C LEU A 143 -14.72 18.15 19.82
N GLY A 144 -13.71 18.88 19.32
CA GLY A 144 -12.96 19.88 20.08
C GLY A 144 -11.66 19.38 20.73
N ASP A 145 -11.38 18.08 20.71
CA ASP A 145 -10.14 17.53 21.29
C ASP A 145 -8.88 17.95 20.52
N ASP A 146 -7.75 17.97 21.20
CA ASP A 146 -6.42 17.96 20.59
C ASP A 146 -5.94 16.51 20.48
N VAL A 147 -5.60 16.07 19.27
CA VAL A 147 -5.23 14.67 18.99
C VAL A 147 -3.78 14.56 18.56
N SER A 148 -3.13 13.45 18.91
CA SER A 148 -1.79 13.11 18.42
C SER A 148 -1.86 11.94 17.45
N LEU A 149 -1.55 12.21 16.19
CA LEU A 149 -1.40 11.21 15.14
C LEU A 149 0.03 10.67 15.19
N GLN A 150 0.19 9.46 15.72
CA GLN A 150 1.51 8.90 15.97
C GLN A 150 2.19 8.46 14.67
N CYS A 151 3.47 8.81 14.53
CA CYS A 151 4.30 8.37 13.43
C CYS A 151 5.75 8.30 13.89
N GLN A 152 6.32 7.09 13.88
CA GLN A 152 7.66 6.80 14.39
C GLN A 152 8.54 6.22 13.28
N ILE A 153 9.76 6.71 13.13
CA ILE A 153 10.78 6.15 12.24
C ILE A 153 12.01 5.67 13.04
N SER A 154 12.98 5.06 12.35
CA SER A 154 14.24 4.61 12.96
C SER A 154 15.06 5.79 13.49
N ARG A 155 15.67 5.63 14.68
CA ARG A 155 16.34 6.71 15.43
C ARG A 155 17.55 7.32 14.73
N ASP A 156 18.22 6.57 13.86
CA ASP A 156 19.50 6.97 13.23
C ASP A 156 19.33 7.57 11.83
N GLU A 157 18.09 7.82 11.39
CA GLU A 157 17.79 8.28 10.04
C GLU A 157 17.73 9.82 9.93
N ILE A 158 18.41 10.37 8.92
CA ILE A 158 18.36 11.82 8.66
C ILE A 158 17.12 12.12 7.82
N ILE A 159 16.08 12.66 8.45
CA ILE A 159 14.85 13.10 7.77
C ILE A 159 15.17 14.21 6.78
N SER A 160 14.95 13.93 5.50
CA SER A 160 15.16 14.88 4.40
C SER A 160 13.88 15.56 3.95
N VAL A 161 12.76 14.85 4.03
CA VAL A 161 11.40 15.33 3.75
C VAL A 161 10.44 14.67 4.75
N LEU A 162 9.52 15.44 5.29
CA LEU A 162 8.36 14.96 6.04
C LEU A 162 7.11 15.66 5.48
N LYS A 163 6.10 14.86 5.15
CA LYS A 163 4.78 15.32 4.71
C LYS A 163 3.73 14.65 5.57
N TRP A 164 2.81 15.44 6.08
CA TRP A 164 1.50 14.93 6.46
C TRP A 164 0.50 15.33 5.40
N SER A 165 -0.26 14.37 4.89
CA SER A 165 -1.24 14.55 3.82
C SER A 165 -2.51 13.76 4.08
N ARG A 166 -3.57 14.11 3.38
CA ARG A 166 -4.74 13.24 3.20
C ARG A 166 -5.04 13.17 1.71
N ALA A 167 -5.38 11.98 1.21
CA ALA A 167 -5.64 11.76 -0.21
C ALA A 167 -6.91 12.48 -0.70
N ASP A 168 -7.88 12.73 0.18
CA ASP A 168 -9.13 13.41 -0.15
C ASP A 168 -8.99 14.95 -0.25
N LEU A 169 -7.85 15.51 0.18
CA LEU A 169 -7.53 16.94 0.07
C LEU A 169 -6.72 17.29 -1.19
N ASN A 170 -6.61 16.33 -2.13
CA ASN A 170 -5.69 16.12 -3.26
C ASN A 170 -5.13 17.33 -4.07
N THR A 171 -5.53 18.58 -3.80
CA THR A 171 -5.07 19.78 -4.51
C THR A 171 -4.73 20.99 -3.63
N ASP A 172 -5.12 21.00 -2.35
CA ASP A 172 -5.20 22.23 -1.56
C ASP A 172 -4.02 22.45 -0.60
N GLY A 173 -3.03 21.55 -0.63
CA GLY A 173 -1.79 21.64 0.13
C GLY A 173 -1.55 20.46 1.08
N TYR A 174 -0.44 20.54 1.81
CA TYR A 174 -0.09 19.55 2.84
C TYR A 174 -0.75 19.91 4.17
N ILE A 175 -0.96 18.93 5.03
CA ILE A 175 -1.34 19.19 6.43
C ILE A 175 -0.13 19.74 7.19
N TYR A 176 1.04 19.16 6.96
CA TYR A 176 2.33 19.63 7.45
C TYR A 176 3.41 19.31 6.42
N PHE A 177 4.32 20.26 6.16
CA PHE A 177 5.44 20.04 5.24
C PHE A 177 6.75 20.52 5.84
N TYR A 178 7.73 19.63 5.86
CA TYR A 178 9.08 19.90 6.31
C TYR A 178 10.09 19.38 5.30
N ARG A 179 11.06 20.22 4.95
CA ARG A 179 12.16 19.89 4.02
C ARG A 179 13.34 20.81 4.26
N ASN A 180 14.55 20.31 4.05
CA ASN A 180 15.79 21.10 4.20
C ASN A 180 15.90 21.78 5.58
N LYS A 181 15.59 21.04 6.65
CA LYS A 181 15.68 21.52 8.04
C LYS A 181 14.76 22.68 8.42
N ARG A 182 13.63 22.84 7.72
CA ARG A 182 12.60 23.83 8.06
C ARG A 182 11.21 23.36 7.66
N SER A 183 10.21 23.82 8.41
CA SER A 183 8.78 23.71 8.06
C SER A 183 8.36 24.82 7.11
N TYR A 184 7.31 24.58 6.33
CA TYR A 184 6.77 25.55 5.37
C TYR A 184 5.26 25.67 5.51
N GLU A 185 4.82 26.69 6.25
CA GLU A 185 3.39 26.96 6.47
C GLU A 185 2.67 27.45 5.20
N ASN A 186 3.40 28.02 4.23
CA ASN A 186 2.84 28.52 2.98
C ASN A 186 2.33 27.42 2.04
N TYR A 187 2.67 26.15 2.29
CA TYR A 187 2.10 24.99 1.58
C TYR A 187 1.02 24.28 2.38
N GLN A 188 0.61 24.87 3.51
CA GLN A 188 -0.33 24.24 4.40
C GLN A 188 -1.76 24.42 3.90
N HIS A 189 -2.53 23.34 3.95
CA HIS A 189 -3.95 23.36 3.64
C HIS A 189 -4.69 24.33 4.57
N PRO A 190 -5.58 25.22 4.06
CA PRO A 190 -6.24 26.26 4.86
C PRO A 190 -6.95 25.73 6.11
N SER A 191 -7.68 24.61 6.01
CA SER A 191 -8.37 24.00 7.15
C SER A 191 -7.45 23.55 8.29
N PHE A 192 -6.15 23.39 8.06
CA PHE A 192 -5.17 22.95 9.07
C PHE A 192 -4.29 24.09 9.58
N HIS A 193 -4.38 25.27 8.96
CA HIS A 193 -3.55 26.41 9.30
C HIS A 193 -3.75 26.84 10.76
N GLY A 194 -2.63 27.00 11.49
CA GLY A 194 -2.64 27.33 12.93
C GLY A 194 -3.11 26.21 13.86
N ARG A 195 -3.55 25.05 13.34
CA ARG A 195 -4.07 23.93 14.13
C ARG A 195 -3.10 22.76 14.28
N VAL A 196 -1.95 22.76 13.59
CA VAL A 196 -1.02 21.62 13.65
C VAL A 196 0.38 22.00 14.10
N LYS A 197 1.06 21.05 14.73
CA LYS A 197 2.49 21.11 15.05
C LYS A 197 3.04 19.70 15.23
N LEU A 198 4.35 19.52 15.09
CA LEU A 198 4.97 18.26 15.51
C LEU A 198 4.94 18.15 17.04
N ARG A 199 4.82 16.91 17.52
CA ARG A 199 4.94 16.59 18.95
C ARG A 199 6.33 16.92 19.47
N ASP A 200 7.35 16.51 18.72
CA ASP A 200 8.73 16.92 18.92
C ASP A 200 9.23 17.72 17.70
N PRO A 201 9.40 19.06 17.81
CA PRO A 201 9.94 19.88 16.73
C PRO A 201 11.38 19.51 16.32
N GLU A 202 12.15 18.88 17.21
CA GLU A 202 13.51 18.43 16.92
C GLU A 202 13.53 17.05 16.25
N MET A 203 12.40 16.33 16.25
CA MET A 203 12.24 14.98 15.72
C MET A 203 13.29 14.00 16.26
N LYS A 204 13.62 14.13 17.56
CA LYS A 204 14.56 13.24 18.23
C LYS A 204 14.00 11.83 18.25
N ASP A 205 14.92 10.86 18.19
CA ASP A 205 14.60 9.43 18.19
C ASP A 205 13.63 9.01 17.05
N GLY A 206 13.44 9.84 16.02
CA GLY A 206 12.54 9.53 14.91
C GLY A 206 11.05 9.72 15.22
N ASP A 207 10.67 10.44 16.29
CA ASP A 207 9.26 10.80 16.53
C ASP A 207 8.87 11.98 15.61
N VAL A 208 8.03 11.69 14.62
CA VAL A 208 7.47 12.68 13.68
C VAL A 208 5.95 12.80 13.82
N SER A 209 5.42 12.46 15.00
CA SER A 209 4.00 12.51 15.31
C SER A 209 3.45 13.93 15.20
N LEU A 210 2.27 14.06 14.60
CA LEU A 210 1.58 15.34 14.42
C LEU A 210 0.54 15.55 15.52
N ILE A 211 0.52 16.72 16.13
CA ILE A 211 -0.58 17.18 16.98
C ILE A 211 -1.53 18.00 16.10
N LEU A 212 -2.79 17.62 16.06
CA LEU A 212 -3.90 18.36 15.43
C LEU A 212 -4.83 18.88 16.52
N LYS A 213 -5.04 20.19 16.55
CA LYS A 213 -5.81 20.88 17.59
C LYS A 213 -7.26 21.08 17.21
N ASN A 214 -8.13 21.07 18.23
CA ASN A 214 -9.54 21.41 18.14
C ASN A 214 -10.22 20.70 16.95
N VAL A 215 -10.25 19.36 17.01
CA VAL A 215 -10.74 18.53 15.90
C VAL A 215 -12.24 18.71 15.66
N THR A 216 -12.62 18.64 14.39
CA THR A 216 -14.00 18.74 13.90
C THR A 216 -14.39 17.49 13.14
N PHE A 217 -15.69 17.30 12.84
CA PHE A 217 -16.11 16.15 12.03
C PHE A 217 -15.43 16.08 10.65
N ASN A 218 -15.07 17.24 10.08
CA ASN A 218 -14.33 17.32 8.80
C ASN A 218 -12.86 16.85 8.91
N ASP A 219 -12.33 16.73 10.13
CA ASP A 219 -11.00 16.18 10.38
C ASP A 219 -11.01 14.64 10.35
N THR A 220 -12.18 14.00 10.34
CA THR A 220 -12.29 12.54 10.14
C THR A 220 -11.72 12.15 8.79
N GLY A 221 -10.90 11.10 8.76
CA GLY A 221 -10.32 10.58 7.53
C GLY A 221 -8.98 9.88 7.74
N MET A 222 -8.40 9.47 6.61
CA MET A 222 -7.13 8.75 6.57
C MET A 222 -5.98 9.71 6.30
N TYR A 223 -5.10 9.85 7.29
CA TYR A 223 -3.90 10.67 7.26
C TYR A 223 -2.70 9.83 6.84
N GLU A 224 -1.86 10.37 5.99
CA GLU A 224 -0.58 9.81 5.60
C GLU A 224 0.56 10.63 6.21
N CYS A 225 1.45 9.96 6.95
CA CYS A 225 2.75 10.46 7.36
C CYS A 225 3.81 9.91 6.42
N TYR A 226 4.22 10.70 5.44
CA TYR A 226 5.28 10.32 4.50
C TYR A 226 6.62 10.93 4.94
N VAL A 227 7.65 10.10 4.99
CA VAL A 227 9.01 10.45 5.41
C VAL A 227 10.01 9.95 4.37
N ALA A 228 10.84 10.86 3.86
CA ALA A 228 11.99 10.47 3.05
C ALA A 228 13.28 10.70 3.85
N VAL A 229 14.06 9.65 4.04
CA VAL A 229 15.31 9.70 4.82
C VAL A 229 16.53 9.59 3.91
N ARG A 230 17.60 10.31 4.29
CA ARG A 230 18.90 10.22 3.63
C ARG A 230 19.78 9.24 4.39
N MET A 231 20.24 8.20 3.71
CA MET A 231 21.24 7.27 4.22
C MET A 231 22.59 8.00 4.46
N PRO A 232 23.26 7.79 5.61
CA PRO A 232 24.64 8.23 5.80
C PRO A 232 25.56 7.51 4.80
N VAL A 233 26.44 8.26 4.15
CA VAL A 233 27.20 7.86 2.97
C VAL A 233 28.07 6.62 3.20
N ARG A 234 27.79 5.53 2.46
CA ARG A 234 28.78 4.56 1.91
C ARG A 234 28.24 3.59 0.85
N SER A 235 26.94 3.56 0.62
CA SER A 235 26.30 2.89 -0.52
C SER A 235 25.41 3.92 -1.21
N LYS A 236 25.62 4.15 -2.52
CA LYS A 236 24.84 4.94 -3.51
C LYS A 236 23.69 5.84 -2.98
N ARG A 237 23.63 7.10 -3.46
CA ARG A 237 22.52 8.07 -3.27
C ARG A 237 21.15 7.40 -3.43
N GLY A 238 20.60 6.88 -2.34
CA GLY A 238 19.26 6.30 -2.26
C GLY A 238 18.52 7.02 -1.15
N HIS A 239 17.31 7.49 -1.47
CA HIS A 239 16.35 7.93 -0.48
C HIS A 239 15.52 6.70 -0.09
N THR A 240 15.34 6.46 1.20
CA THR A 240 14.33 5.52 1.68
C THR A 240 13.06 6.32 1.95
N GLU A 241 11.94 5.85 1.43
CA GLU A 241 10.63 6.49 1.58
C GLU A 241 9.75 5.59 2.44
N ILE A 242 9.15 6.17 3.47
CA ILE A 242 8.33 5.50 4.48
C ILE A 242 7.00 6.25 4.55
N SER A 243 5.87 5.55 4.48
CA SER A 243 4.55 6.15 4.70
C SER A 243 3.84 5.45 5.86
N HIS A 244 3.32 6.15 6.86
CA HIS A 244 2.41 5.59 7.86
C HIS A 244 0.99 6.12 7.62
N PHE A 245 -0.02 5.26 7.70
CA PHE A 245 -1.42 5.68 7.56
C PHE A 245 -2.15 5.58 8.90
N ILE A 246 -2.78 6.68 9.29
CA ILE A 246 -3.50 6.84 10.56
C ILE A 246 -4.94 7.21 10.23
N ASN A 247 -5.91 6.47 10.77
CA ASN A 247 -7.33 6.78 10.58
C ASN A 247 -7.85 7.54 11.82
N LEU A 248 -8.34 8.76 11.62
CA LEU A 248 -8.94 9.57 12.68
C LEU A 248 -10.47 9.53 12.54
N THR A 249 -11.17 9.18 13.63
CA THR A 249 -12.63 9.28 13.73
C THR A 249 -13.00 10.28 14.82
N VAL A 250 -13.72 11.34 14.45
CA VAL A 250 -14.23 12.34 15.39
C VAL A 250 -15.69 12.05 15.71
N THR A 251 -16.00 11.96 17.01
CA THR A 251 -17.32 11.63 17.55
C THR A 251 -17.86 12.76 18.42
N GLY A 252 -19.19 12.86 18.57
CA GLY A 252 -19.82 13.85 19.44
C GLY A 252 -21.20 14.28 18.95
N GLU A 253 -21.93 15.02 19.78
CA GLU A 253 -23.19 15.66 19.40
C GLU A 253 -22.88 17.07 18.90
N SER A 254 -23.33 17.42 17.69
CA SER A 254 -23.37 18.82 17.27
C SER A 254 -24.32 19.57 18.19
N LEU A 255 -23.88 20.65 18.84
CA LEU A 255 -24.78 21.51 19.62
C LEU A 255 -25.98 21.89 18.75
N PRO A 256 -27.23 21.69 19.21
CA PRO A 256 -28.40 22.05 18.44
C PRO A 256 -28.38 23.55 18.16
N CYS A 257 -28.65 23.91 16.90
CA CYS A 257 -28.74 25.31 16.46
C CYS A 257 -29.75 26.05 17.37
N PRO A 258 -29.42 27.21 17.97
CA PRO A 258 -30.36 27.94 18.80
C PRO A 258 -31.60 28.29 17.97
N GLN A 259 -32.75 27.73 18.35
CA GLN A 259 -34.01 28.08 17.72
C GLN A 259 -34.30 29.56 18.02
N ILE A 260 -34.37 30.38 16.97
CA ILE A 260 -34.81 31.77 17.07
C ILE A 260 -36.25 31.73 17.62
N ALA A 261 -36.44 32.22 18.84
CA ALA A 261 -37.77 32.35 19.42
C ALA A 261 -38.64 33.25 18.51
N PRO A 262 -39.89 32.87 18.18
CA PRO A 262 -40.76 33.73 17.39
C PRO A 262 -40.96 35.08 18.11
N LEU A 263 -40.76 36.17 17.37
CA LEU A 263 -41.09 37.52 17.83
C LEU A 263 -42.56 37.55 18.27
N ALA A 264 -42.80 37.86 19.54
CA ALA A 264 -44.13 38.10 20.04
C ALA A 264 -44.74 39.29 19.28
N HIS A 265 -45.80 39.03 18.51
CA HIS A 265 -46.61 40.07 17.89
C HIS A 265 -47.22 40.93 18.99
N PHE A 266 -46.76 42.17 19.11
CA PHE A 266 -47.48 43.23 19.82
C PHE A 266 -48.83 43.44 19.14
N LYS A 267 -49.92 43.11 19.84
CA LYS A 267 -51.26 43.57 19.49
C LYS A 267 -51.37 45.03 19.97
N ASN A 268 -51.44 45.97 19.04
CA ASN A 268 -51.88 47.32 19.33
C ASN A 268 -53.41 47.31 19.49
N THR A 269 -53.87 47.60 20.70
CA THR A 269 -55.22 48.13 20.99
C THR A 269 -55.16 49.64 21.08
#